data_AF-A0A6A8FHE8-F1
#
_entry.id   AF-A0A6A8FHE8-F1
#
_cell.length_a   1.000
_cell.length_b   1.000
_cell.length_c   1.000
_cell.angle_alpha   90.00
_cell.angle_beta   90.00
_cell.angle_gamma   90.00
#
_symmetry.space_group_name_H-M   'P 1'
#
loop_
_entity.id
_entity.type
_entity.pdbx_description
1 polymer ?
#
loop_
_entity_poly.entity_id
_entity_poly.type
_entity_poly.pdbx_seq_one_letter_code
_entity_poly.pdbx_strand_id
1 'polypeptide(L)'
;DTQAVYRAGAALLDLKDPTKVLGRTKRPILEPLEPYEKNGDVNNVVFPTGVCTMDGTLFVYYGAADKVCCLATIDLETLLDYILHENRVNC
;
A
#
# COMPACT_ATOMS: atom_id res chain seq x y z
N ASP A 1 14.89 -19.69 -0.99
CA ASP A 1 14.08 -18.87 -0.08
C ASP A 1 12.62 -19.27 -0.11
N THR A 2 12.13 -19.82 0.99
CA THR A 2 10.73 -20.29 1.17
C THR A 2 9.91 -19.40 2.10
N GLN A 3 10.39 -18.20 2.43
CA GLN A 3 9.66 -17.26 3.29
C GLN A 3 8.69 -16.43 2.46
N ALA A 4 7.40 -16.50 2.80
CA ALA A 4 6.39 -15.61 2.24
C ALA A 4 6.64 -14.17 2.73
N VAL A 5 6.45 -13.19 1.85
CA VAL A 5 6.57 -11.76 2.17
C VAL A 5 5.28 -11.08 1.77
N TYR A 6 4.58 -10.48 2.74
CA TYR A 6 3.35 -9.74 2.47
C TYR A 6 3.67 -8.27 2.24
N ARG A 7 3.20 -7.74 1.10
CA ARG A 7 3.40 -6.35 0.69
C ARG A 7 2.06 -5.77 0.21
N ALA A 8 1.91 -4.45 0.31
CA ALA A 8 0.71 -3.77 -0.16
C ALA A 8 0.95 -3.01 -1.47
N GLY A 9 -0.02 -3.08 -2.37
CA GLY A 9 -0.13 -2.21 -3.54
C GLY A 9 -1.42 -1.40 -3.49
N ALA A 10 -1.63 -0.51 -4.46
CA ALA A 10 -2.88 0.24 -4.59
C ALA A 10 -3.51 0.04 -5.97
N ALA A 11 -4.84 0.14 -6.02
CA ALA A 11 -5.62 0.14 -7.24
C ALA A 11 -6.64 1.29 -7.20
N LEU A 12 -6.79 1.97 -8.32
CA LEU A 12 -7.82 2.97 -8.57
C LEU A 12 -8.92 2.32 -9.41
N LEU A 13 -10.15 2.39 -8.90
CA LEU A 13 -11.33 1.79 -9.53
C LEU A 13 -12.26 2.90 -10.05
N ASP A 14 -13.09 2.56 -11.03
CA ASP A 14 -14.10 3.50 -11.53
C ASP A 14 -15.14 3.77 -10.45
N LEU A 15 -15.49 5.06 -10.28
CA LEU A 15 -16.37 5.53 -9.22
C LEU A 15 -17.82 5.04 -9.38
N LYS A 16 -18.27 4.82 -10.62
CA LYS A 16 -19.63 4.36 -10.94
C LYS A 16 -19.70 2.84 -11.09
N ASP A 17 -18.63 2.23 -11.56
CA ASP A 17 -18.54 0.78 -11.81
C ASP A 17 -17.22 0.20 -11.29
N PRO A 18 -17.13 -0.17 -9.99
CA PRO A 18 -15.88 -0.56 -9.35
C PRO A 18 -15.30 -1.89 -9.87
N THR A 19 -16.02 -2.61 -10.73
CA THR A 19 -15.47 -3.77 -11.44
C THR A 19 -14.39 -3.37 -12.45
N LYS A 20 -14.36 -2.09 -12.86
CA LYS A 20 -13.37 -1.53 -13.76
C LYS A 20 -12.19 -0.96 -12.99
N VAL A 21 -11.02 -1.53 -13.25
CA VAL A 21 -9.74 -1.02 -12.74
C VAL A 21 -9.23 0.07 -13.69
N LEU A 22 -9.14 1.30 -13.19
CA LEU A 22 -8.61 2.46 -13.94
C LEU A 22 -7.08 2.52 -13.87
N GLY A 23 -6.49 2.06 -12.77
CA GLY A 23 -5.05 2.00 -12.58
C GLY A 23 -4.68 1.09 -11.42
N ARG A 24 -3.47 0.54 -11.45
CA ARG A 24 -2.90 -0.27 -10.37
C ARG A 24 -1.40 -0.06 -10.31
N THR A 25 -0.83 -0.07 -9.11
CA THR A 25 0.62 0.04 -8.95
C THR A 25 1.32 -1.21 -9.47
N LYS A 26 2.41 -1.05 -10.23
CA LYS A 26 3.24 -2.16 -10.72
C LYS A 26 4.17 -2.71 -9.64
N ARG A 27 4.55 -1.84 -8.70
CA ARG A 27 5.37 -2.15 -7.55
C ARG A 27 4.57 -1.98 -6.25
N PRO A 28 5.00 -2.63 -5.17
CA PRO A 28 4.46 -2.37 -3.85
C PRO A 28 4.61 -0.89 -3.46
N ILE A 29 3.63 -0.36 -2.76
CA ILE A 29 3.71 0.97 -2.13
C ILE A 29 4.11 0.89 -0.65
N LEU A 30 4.01 -0.31 -0.05
CA LEU A 30 4.46 -0.60 1.30
C LEU A 30 5.04 -2.01 1.34
N GLU A 31 6.24 -2.14 1.88
CA GLU A 31 6.90 -3.43 2.07
C GLU A 31 7.67 -3.48 3.40
N PRO A 32 7.93 -4.67 3.96
CA PRO A 32 8.64 -4.82 5.23
C PRO A 32 10.10 -4.39 5.10
N LEU A 33 10.43 -3.25 5.67
CA LEU A 33 11.79 -2.70 5.72
C LEU A 33 12.30 -2.57 7.15
N GLU A 34 11.41 -2.20 8.06
CA GLU A 34 11.76 -1.93 9.45
C GLU A 34 11.85 -3.21 10.30
N PRO A 35 12.63 -3.19 11.40
CA PRO A 35 12.80 -4.37 12.25
C PRO A 35 11.48 -4.96 12.77
N TYR A 36 10.51 -4.09 13.10
CA TYR A 36 9.19 -4.48 13.59
C TYR A 36 8.24 -5.02 12.50
N GLU A 37 8.59 -4.87 11.22
CA GLU A 37 7.85 -5.44 10.08
C GLU A 37 8.46 -6.76 9.63
N LYS A 38 9.78 -6.90 9.85
CA LYS A 38 10.55 -8.10 9.49
C LYS A 38 10.49 -9.19 10.56
N ASN A 39 10.32 -8.82 11.83
CA ASN A 39 10.40 -9.77 12.96
C ASN A 39 9.19 -9.65 13.88
N GLY A 40 8.43 -10.73 14.01
CA GLY A 40 7.25 -10.80 14.87
C GLY A 40 6.66 -12.21 14.92
N ASP A 41 5.35 -12.30 15.14
CA ASP A 41 4.66 -13.59 15.17
C ASP A 41 4.58 -14.20 13.75
N VAL A 42 4.54 -13.33 12.72
CA VAL A 42 4.76 -13.69 11.31
C VAL A 42 5.77 -12.72 10.69
N ASN A 43 6.91 -13.22 10.24
CA ASN A 43 7.97 -12.38 9.67
C ASN A 43 7.60 -11.79 8.30
N ASN A 44 8.16 -10.62 8.01
CA ASN A 44 8.05 -9.92 6.72
C ASN A 44 6.60 -9.62 6.30
N VAL A 45 5.84 -8.98 7.18
CA VAL A 45 4.44 -8.60 6.92
C VAL A 45 4.22 -7.11 7.16
N VAL A 46 3.61 -6.46 6.16
CA VAL A 46 2.93 -5.17 6.30
C VAL A 46 1.51 -5.31 5.76
N PHE A 47 0.49 -5.16 6.61
CA PHE A 47 -0.89 -5.52 6.28
C PHE A 47 -1.85 -4.35 6.57
N PRO A 48 -2.16 -3.49 5.58
CA PRO A 48 -3.09 -2.37 5.75
C PRO A 48 -4.50 -2.84 6.10
N THR A 49 -5.11 -2.22 7.12
CA THR A 49 -6.47 -2.56 7.59
C THR A 49 -7.39 -1.35 7.76
N GLY A 50 -6.84 -0.14 7.82
CA GLY A 50 -7.62 1.08 7.94
C GLY A 50 -6.97 2.24 7.20
N VAL A 51 -7.80 3.08 6.59
CA VAL A 51 -7.35 4.31 5.93
C VAL A 51 -8.26 5.46 6.28
N CYS A 52 -7.70 6.66 6.46
CA CYS A 52 -8.46 7.89 6.52
C CYS A 52 -7.70 9.01 5.80
N THR A 53 -8.42 10.03 5.36
CA THR A 53 -7.86 11.21 4.72
C THR A 53 -8.12 12.44 5.59
N MET A 54 -7.10 13.27 5.77
CA MET A 54 -7.20 14.53 6.50
C MET A 54 -6.27 15.55 5.83
N ASP A 55 -6.82 16.70 5.45
CA ASP A 55 -6.08 17.80 4.81
C ASP A 55 -5.20 17.35 3.62
N GLY A 56 -5.75 16.51 2.74
CA GLY A 56 -5.04 15.98 1.56
C GLY A 56 -4.06 14.83 1.86
N THR A 57 -3.76 14.55 3.13
CA THR A 57 -2.89 13.44 3.53
C THR A 57 -3.71 12.16 3.75
N LEU A 58 -3.26 11.07 3.13
CA LEU A 58 -3.75 9.72 3.39
C LEU A 58 -2.97 9.10 4.55
N PHE A 59 -3.69 8.65 5.57
CA PHE A 59 -3.18 7.92 6.72
C PHE A 59 -3.53 6.43 6.54
N VAL A 60 -2.53 5.57 6.54
CA VAL A 60 -2.68 4.11 6.36
C VAL A 60 -2.25 3.40 7.63
N TYR A 61 -3.22 2.85 8.36
CA TYR A 61 -3.00 2.00 9.53
C TYR A 61 -2.80 0.56 9.08
N TYR A 62 -1.69 -0.04 9.49
CA TYR A 62 -1.30 -1.37 9.06
C TYR A 62 -0.77 -2.21 10.22
N GLY A 63 -1.02 -3.52 10.17
CA GLY A 63 -0.35 -4.48 11.03
C GLY A 63 1.06 -4.76 10.53
N ALA A 64 2.03 -4.87 11.43
CA ALA A 64 3.41 -5.21 11.13
C ALA A 64 3.83 -6.48 11.88
N ALA A 65 4.37 -7.42 11.12
CA ALA A 65 4.82 -8.74 11.57
C ALA A 65 3.83 -9.51 12.48
N ASP A 66 2.51 -9.33 12.25
CA ASP A 66 1.41 -9.81 13.10
C ASP A 66 1.59 -9.48 14.60
N LYS A 67 2.32 -8.41 14.91
CA LYS A 67 2.74 -8.08 16.28
C LYS A 67 2.30 -6.72 16.76
N VAL A 68 2.39 -5.71 15.89
CA VAL A 68 2.15 -4.32 16.24
C VAL A 68 1.29 -3.64 15.18
N CYS A 69 0.64 -2.54 15.56
CA CYS A 69 -0.03 -1.64 14.62
C CYS A 69 0.84 -0.40 14.38
N CYS A 70 0.96 -0.02 13.11
CA CYS A 70 1.79 1.08 12.64
C CYS A 70 0.96 2.03 11.76
N LEU A 71 1.53 3.20 11.46
CA LEU A 71 0.94 4.23 10.63
C LEU A 71 1.96 4.67 9.57
N ALA A 72 1.54 4.66 8.30
CA ALA A 72 2.25 5.30 7.20
C ALA A 72 1.40 6.44 6.63
N THR A 73 2.03 7.47 6.08
CA THR A 73 1.35 8.64 5.51
C THR A 73 1.89 8.96 4.14
N ILE A 74 1.00 9.40 3.24
CA ILE A 74 1.36 9.92 1.91
C ILE A 74 0.39 11.03 1.52
N ASP A 75 0.84 11.99 0.74
CA ASP A 75 -0.06 12.93 0.06
C ASP A 75 -0.96 12.18 -0.95
N LEU A 76 -2.26 12.46 -0.93
CA LEU A 76 -3.23 11.71 -1.72
C LEU A 76 -3.06 11.98 -3.23
N GLU A 77 -2.79 13.22 -3.62
CA GLU A 77 -2.57 13.58 -5.02
C GLU A 77 -1.34 12.86 -5.56
N THR A 78 -0.25 12.82 -4.79
CA THR A 78 0.96 12.07 -5.11
C THR A 78 0.68 10.59 -5.36
N LEU A 79 -0.15 9.94 -4.53
CA LEU A 79 -0.52 8.53 -4.74
C LEU A 79 -1.38 8.35 -6.00
N LEU A 80 -2.34 9.24 -6.24
CA LEU A 80 -3.19 9.18 -7.44
C LEU A 80 -2.37 9.36 -8.72
N ASP A 81 -1.48 10.34 -8.74
CA ASP A 81 -0.56 10.58 -9.85
C ASP A 81 0.33 9.35 -10.09
N TYR A 82 0.87 8.77 -9.03
CA TYR A 82 1.66 7.54 -9.11
C TYR A 82 0.88 6.40 -9.76
N ILE A 83 -0.36 6.16 -9.33
CA ILE A 83 -1.22 5.09 -9.88
C ILE A 83 -1.57 5.35 -11.35
N LEU A 84 -1.86 6.59 -11.73
CA LEU A 84 -2.29 6.94 -13.09
C LEU A 84 -1.12 6.99 -14.09
N HIS A 85 0.07 7.40 -13.65
CA HIS A 85 1.18 7.71 -14.53
C HIS A 85 2.28 6.64 -14.59
N GLU A 86 2.51 5.83 -13.55
CA GLU A 86 3.42 4.68 -13.68
C GLU A 86 2.87 3.59 -14.64
N ASN A 87 1.60 3.68 -15.01
CA ASN A 87 0.98 2.81 -16.01
C ASN A 87 1.30 3.24 -17.46
N ARG A 88 1.80 4.46 -17.69
CA ARG A 88 2.29 4.91 -19.00
C ARG A 88 3.74 4.50 -19.18
N VAL A 89 3.97 3.25 -19.59
CA VAL A 89 5.25 2.90 -20.22
C VAL A 89 5.28 3.63 -21.57
N ASN A 90 6.15 4.62 -21.70
CA ASN A 90 6.54 5.18 -22.99
C ASN A 90 7.06 4.04 -23.87
N CYS A 91 6.44 3.87 -25.04
CA CYS A 91 7.11 3.30 -26.19
C CYS A 91 8.30 4.17 -26.63
#